data_AF-A0AAU9TU74-F1
#
_entry.id   AF-A0AAU9TU74-F1
#
_cell.length_a   1.000
_cell.length_b   1.000
_cell.length_c   1.000
_cell.angle_alpha   90.00
_cell.angle_beta   90.00
_cell.angle_gamma   90.00
#
_symmetry.space_group_name_H-M   'P 1'
#
loop_
_entity.id
_entity.type
_entity.pdbx_description
1 polymer ?
#
loop_
_entity_poly.entity_id
_entity_poly.type
_entity_poly.pdbx_seq_one_letter_code
_entity_poly.pdbx_strand_id
1 'polypeptide(L)'
;MVSLWVWTAAYEIVETGDEPAACSNRKTLVLANHQSTADVPILMATWNPRPGVLSNLMWIMDRVFKFTNFGIVSVLHKDFFIQAVSTFWSLVLFF
;
A
#
# COMPACT_ATOMS: atom_id res chain seq x y z
N MET A 1 14.07 -5.16 3.65
CA MET A 1 13.53 -3.89 3.14
C MET A 1 12.18 -4.17 2.50
N VAL A 2 11.13 -3.42 2.83
CA VAL A 2 9.76 -3.67 2.32
C VAL A 2 9.68 -3.41 0.81
N SER A 3 10.24 -2.30 0.32
CA SER A 3 10.21 -1.95 -1.11
C SER A 3 11.07 -2.85 -2.03
N LEU A 4 12.02 -3.61 -1.48
CA LEU A 4 12.82 -4.57 -2.23
C LEU A 4 12.33 -6.02 -2.07
N TRP A 5 11.33 -6.25 -1.21
CA TRP A 5 10.93 -7.60 -0.81
C TRP A 5 10.49 -8.43 -2.02
N VAL A 6 9.65 -7.86 -2.89
CA VAL A 6 9.18 -8.50 -4.13
C VAL A 6 10.35 -9.02 -4.96
N TRP A 7 11.36 -8.17 -5.17
CA TRP A 7 12.54 -8.51 -5.96
C TRP A 7 13.41 -9.56 -5.27
N THR A 8 13.70 -9.40 -3.97
CA THR A 8 14.53 -10.36 -3.21
C THR A 8 13.87 -11.72 -3.04
N ALA A 9 12.53 -11.77 -3.04
CA ALA A 9 11.75 -13.00 -2.99
C ALA A 9 11.46 -13.59 -4.38
N ALA A 10 12.02 -12.99 -5.45
CA ALA A 10 11.88 -13.43 -6.82
C ALA A 10 10.42 -13.55 -7.30
N TYR A 11 9.55 -12.65 -6.83
CA TYR A 11 8.19 -12.54 -7.36
C TYR A 11 8.19 -11.72 -8.65
N GLU A 12 7.48 -12.24 -9.65
CA GLU A 12 7.14 -11.52 -10.87
C GLU A 12 5.74 -10.91 -10.72
N ILE A 13 5.61 -9.63 -11.03
CA ILE A 13 4.32 -8.92 -10.99
C ILE A 13 3.78 -8.84 -12.42
N VAL A 14 2.56 -9.32 -12.61
CA VAL A 14 1.82 -9.20 -13.87
C VAL A 14 0.58 -8.36 -13.63
N GLU A 15 0.47 -7.25 -14.35
CA GLU A 15 -0.71 -6.36 -14.32
C GLU A 15 -1.63 -6.68 -15.50
N THR A 16 -2.95 -6.72 -15.25
CA THR A 16 -3.96 -6.98 -16.28
C THR A 16 -5.14 -6.04 -16.12
N GLY A 17 -5.71 -5.56 -17.23
CA GLY A 17 -6.84 -4.65 -17.25
C GLY A 17 -6.49 -3.29 -17.87
N ASP A 18 -7.33 -2.29 -17.62
CA ASP A 18 -7.14 -0.94 -18.14
C ASP A 18 -6.04 -0.20 -17.37
N GLU A 19 -5.25 0.63 -18.07
CA GLU A 19 -4.26 1.49 -17.44
C GLU A 19 -4.96 2.59 -16.62
N PRO A 20 -4.61 2.80 -15.33
CA PRO A 20 -5.24 3.79 -14.46
C PRO A 20 -4.87 5.27 -14.79
N ALA A 21 -4.56 5.58 -16.05
CA ALA A 21 -4.17 6.92 -16.48
C ALA A 21 -5.23 7.98 -16.14
N ALA A 22 -6.52 7.62 -16.22
CA ALA A 22 -7.64 8.51 -15.86
C ALA A 22 -7.64 8.96 -14.39
N CYS A 23 -6.99 8.18 -13.52
CA CYS A 23 -6.86 8.44 -12.09
C CYS A 23 -5.62 9.28 -11.73
N SER A 24 -4.73 9.51 -12.71
CA SER A 24 -3.50 10.27 -12.49
C SER A 24 -3.77 11.74 -12.22
N ASN A 25 -2.96 12.36 -11.36
CA ASN A 25 -3.10 13.77 -10.93
C ASN A 25 -4.45 14.12 -10.29
N ARG A 26 -5.18 13.12 -9.77
CA ARG A 26 -6.44 13.28 -9.05
C ARG A 26 -6.36 12.57 -7.72
N LYS A 27 -7.17 13.02 -6.75
CA LYS A 27 -7.41 12.23 -5.54
C LYS A 27 -8.18 10.98 -5.94
N THR A 28 -7.47 9.86 -5.94
CA THR A 28 -7.99 8.56 -6.35
C THR A 28 -8.00 7.62 -5.17
N LEU A 29 -9.11 6.92 -5.04
CA LEU A 29 -9.27 5.88 -4.05
C LEU A 29 -9.07 4.53 -4.73
N VAL A 30 -7.99 3.82 -4.36
CA VAL A 30 -7.75 2.47 -4.86
C VAL A 30 -8.31 1.45 -3.88
N LEU A 31 -9.10 0.53 -4.41
CA LEU A 31 -9.67 -0.61 -3.70
C LEU A 31 -8.96 -1.88 -4.08
N ALA A 32 -8.40 -2.56 -3.09
CA ALA A 32 -7.85 -3.89 -3.24
C ALA A 32 -8.49 -4.83 -2.22
N ASN A 33 -8.61 -6.10 -2.60
CA ASN A 33 -8.77 -7.15 -1.61
C ASN A 33 -7.53 -7.19 -0.71
N HIS A 34 -7.70 -7.67 0.52
CA HIS A 34 -6.59 -7.82 1.46
C HIS A 34 -6.43 -9.30 1.81
N GLN A 35 -5.29 -9.88 1.45
CA GLN A 35 -4.95 -11.27 1.73
C GLN A 35 -3.82 -11.36 2.74
N SER A 36 -2.87 -10.42 2.72
CA SER A 36 -1.67 -10.52 3.56
C SER A 36 -0.94 -9.18 3.71
N THR A 37 0.03 -9.13 4.61
CA THR A 37 0.95 -7.99 4.71
C THR A 37 1.85 -7.84 3.48
N ALA A 38 1.94 -8.84 2.59
CA ALA A 38 2.69 -8.76 1.34
C ALA A 38 1.98 -7.90 0.28
N ASP A 39 0.69 -7.59 0.46
CA ASP A 39 -0.08 -6.78 -0.48
C ASP A 39 0.52 -5.37 -0.61
N VAL A 40 1.03 -4.80 0.49
CA VAL A 40 1.69 -3.48 0.51
C VAL A 40 2.94 -3.44 -0.38
N PRO A 41 3.98 -4.27 -0.16
CA PRO A 41 5.17 -4.23 -1.01
C PRO A 41 4.89 -4.62 -2.47
N ILE A 42 3.93 -5.50 -2.73
CA ILE A 42 3.51 -5.83 -4.11
C ILE A 42 2.93 -4.59 -4.79
N LEU A 43 1.92 -3.94 -4.18
CA LEU A 43 1.29 -2.73 -4.73
C LEU A 43 2.28 -1.55 -4.86
N MET A 44 3.17 -1.37 -3.88
CA MET A 44 4.25 -0.37 -3.99
C MET A 44 5.15 -0.64 -5.20
N ALA A 45 5.54 -1.90 -5.43
CA ALA A 45 6.37 -2.26 -6.58
C ALA A 45 5.61 -2.06 -7.90
N THR A 46 4.33 -2.43 -7.96
CA THR A 46 3.43 -2.21 -9.11
C THR A 46 3.31 -0.74 -9.50
N TRP A 47 3.21 0.17 -8.52
CA TRP A 47 3.06 1.61 -8.81
C TRP A 47 4.37 2.40 -8.86
N ASN A 48 5.50 1.81 -8.49
CA ASN A 48 6.82 2.45 -8.59
C ASN A 48 7.18 2.99 -9.98
N PRO A 49 6.85 2.31 -11.09
CA PRO A 49 7.12 2.83 -12.43
C PRO A 49 6.30 4.07 -12.80
N ARG A 50 5.22 4.36 -12.05
CA ARG A 50 4.28 5.45 -12.36
C ARG A 50 4.73 6.74 -11.67
N PRO A 51 5.18 7.76 -12.42
CA PRO A 51 5.79 8.95 -11.84
C PRO A 51 4.77 9.72 -10.97
N GLY A 52 5.19 10.09 -9.76
CA GLY A 52 4.38 10.87 -8.84
C GLY A 52 3.27 10.08 -8.11
N VAL A 53 3.10 8.78 -8.35
CA VAL A 53 2.12 7.97 -7.61
C VAL A 53 2.64 7.65 -6.22
N LEU A 54 3.78 6.96 -6.10
CA LEU A 54 4.29 6.52 -4.80
C LEU A 54 4.51 7.62 -3.78
N SER A 55 5.03 8.78 -4.21
CA SER A 55 5.29 9.91 -3.29
C SER A 55 4.02 10.54 -2.72
N ASN A 56 2.87 10.31 -3.36
CA ASN A 56 1.57 10.85 -2.97
C ASN A 56 0.61 9.75 -2.50
N LEU A 57 1.07 8.51 -2.46
CA LEU A 57 0.33 7.38 -1.98
C LEU A 57 0.36 7.39 -0.44
N MET A 58 -0.74 7.04 0.17
CA MET A 58 -0.84 6.88 1.62
C MET A 58 -1.21 5.42 1.89
N TRP A 59 -1.07 4.99 3.14
CA TRP A 59 -1.66 3.73 3.57
C TRP A 59 -2.52 3.97 4.80
N ILE A 60 -3.69 3.33 4.85
CA ILE A 60 -4.50 3.26 6.06
C ILE A 60 -4.23 1.92 6.74
N MET A 61 -3.73 1.97 7.97
CA MET A 61 -3.33 0.78 8.72
C MET A 61 -3.80 0.82 10.17
N ASP A 62 -3.82 -0.35 10.82
CA ASP A 62 -4.11 -0.42 12.24
C ASP A 62 -2.98 0.22 13.07
N ARG A 63 -3.35 0.94 14.12
CA ARG A 63 -2.42 1.56 15.09
C ARG A 63 -1.37 0.59 15.62
N VAL A 64 -1.65 -0.70 15.74
CA VAL A 64 -0.67 -1.70 16.21
C VAL A 64 0.59 -1.71 15.33
N PHE A 65 0.46 -1.47 14.03
CA PHE A 65 1.60 -1.46 13.11
C PHE A 65 2.61 -0.34 13.39
N LYS A 66 2.19 0.76 14.05
CA LYS A 66 3.06 1.87 14.43
C LYS A 66 4.25 1.44 15.29
N PHE A 67 4.12 0.34 16.03
CA PHE A 67 5.16 -0.17 16.94
C PHE A 67 6.13 -1.16 16.28
N THR A 68 6.01 -1.38 14.97
CA THR A 68 6.90 -2.26 14.21
C THR A 68 7.95 -1.45 13.43
N ASN A 69 9.00 -2.11 12.95
CA ASN A 69 9.97 -1.49 12.04
C ASN A 69 9.29 -0.89 10.79
N PHE A 70 8.24 -1.57 10.32
CA PHE A 70 7.43 -1.07 9.22
C PHE A 70 6.64 0.19 9.61
N GLY A 71 6.12 0.26 10.83
CA GLY A 71 5.45 1.45 11.37
C GLY A 71 6.30 2.72 11.33
N ILE A 72 7.60 2.63 11.59
CA ILE A 72 8.51 3.79 11.49
C ILE A 72 8.57 4.31 10.06
N VAL A 73 8.71 3.42 9.09
CA VAL A 73 8.73 3.76 7.66
C VAL A 73 7.40 4.38 7.25
N SER A 74 6.29 3.81 7.69
CA SER A 74 4.94 4.31 7.42
C SER A 74 4.68 5.70 7.99
N VAL A 75 5.18 6.00 9.20
CA VAL A 75 5.10 7.36 9.75
C VAL A 75 5.88 8.37 8.89
N LEU A 76 7.06 8.00 8.39
CA LEU A 76 7.85 8.86 7.49
C LEU A 76 7.19 9.04 6.12
N HIS A 77 6.54 7.99 5.62
CA HIS A 77 5.74 7.98 4.39
C HIS A 77 4.44 8.80 4.53
N LYS A 78 4.09 9.23 5.75
CA LYS A 78 2.84 9.95 6.10
C LYS A 78 1.58 9.09 5.95
N ASP A 79 1.72 7.80 6.24
CA ASP A 79 0.61 6.87 6.32
C ASP A 79 -0.31 7.18 7.52
N PHE A 80 -1.58 6.86 7.37
CA PHE A 80 -2.62 7.13 8.36
C PHE A 80 -2.92 5.89 9.20
N PHE A 81 -2.93 6.05 10.53
CA PHE A 81 -3.20 4.95 11.46
C PHE A 81 -4.55 5.10 12.13
N ILE A 82 -5.39 4.07 12.01
CA ILE A 82 -6.71 3.98 12.66
C ILE A 82 -6.70 2.96 13.79
N GLN A 83 -7.54 3.16 14.80
CA GLN A 83 -7.79 2.15 15.84
C GLN A 83 -9.04 1.38 15.45
N ALA A 84 -8.91 0.10 15.05
CA ALA A 84 -10.07 -0.73 14.76
C ALA A 84 -10.87 -1.01 16.05
N VAL A 85 -12.18 -0.79 16.02
CA VAL A 85 -13.13 -1.33 17.00
C VAL A 85 -13.57 -2.70 16.49
N SER A 86 -13.78 -3.68 17.38
CA SER A 86 -13.74 -5.15 17.17
C SER A 86 -14.55 -5.78 16.02
N THR A 87 -15.22 -5.01 15.17
CA THR A 87 -16.05 -5.48 14.05
C THR A 87 -15.37 -5.30 12.69
N PHE A 88 -14.26 -4.57 12.59
CA PHE A 88 -13.57 -4.36 11.30
C PHE A 88 -12.45 -5.40 11.06
N TRP A 89 -12.77 -6.68 11.21
CA TRP A 89 -11.91 -7.78 10.77
C TRP A 89 -11.98 -7.90 9.26
N SER A 90 -11.21 -7.06 8.57
CA SER A 90 -10.67 -7.20 7.21
C SER A 90 -10.31 -5.79 6.77
N LEU A 91 -9.09 -5.37 7.11
CA LEU A 91 -8.59 -4.04 6.82
C LEU A 91 -8.61 -3.80 5.30
N VAL A 92 -9.57 -3.00 4.86
CA VAL A 92 -9.62 -2.42 3.52
C VAL A 92 -8.57 -1.31 3.45
N LEU A 93 -7.55 -1.49 2.63
CA LEU A 93 -6.56 -0.46 2.31
C LEU A 93 -7.21 0.56 1.36
N PHE A 94 -7.08 1.84 1.68
CA PHE A 94 -7.68 2.95 0.93
C PHE A 94 -6.79 4.20 1.06
N PHE A 95 -6.45 4.82 -0.09
CA PHE A 95 -5.62 6.03 -0.35
C PHE A 95 -4.15 5.94 0.00
#